data_AF-A0ABD0PEZ3-F1
#
_entry.id   AF-A0ABD0PEZ3-F1
#
_cell.length_a   1.000
_cell.length_b   1.000
_cell.length_c   1.000
_cell.angle_alpha   90.00
_cell.angle_beta   90.00
_cell.angle_gamma   90.00
#
_symmetry.space_group_name_H-M   'P 1'
#
loop_
_entity.id
_entity.type
_entity.pdbx_description
1 polymer ?
#
loop_
_entity_poly.entity_id
_entity_poly.type
_entity_poly.pdbx_seq_one_letter_code
_entity_poly.pdbx_strand_id
1 'polypeptide(L)' 'IVKIMTGKVVVGHAIHNDFKALKYFHPACQTRDTARIPLLNQKAGLPVHEMVSLKRLAKAILKKDIQ' A
#
# COMPACT_ATOMS: atom_id res chain seq x y z
N ILE A 1 -1.76 -19.12 -0.31
CA ILE A 1 -1.87 -17.69 0.09
C ILE A 1 -3.32 -17.17 0.02
N VAL A 2 -4.05 -17.38 -1.08
CA VAL A 2 -5.43 -16.86 -1.27
C VAL A 2 -6.37 -17.25 -0.14
N LYS A 3 -6.34 -18.52 0.32
CA LYS A 3 -7.14 -18.99 1.48
C LYS A 3 -6.92 -18.18 2.77
N ILE A 4 -5.72 -17.60 2.95
CA ILE A 4 -5.38 -16.80 4.14
C ILE A 4 -6.00 -15.40 4.02
N MET A 5 -6.19 -14.90 2.81
CA MET A 5 -6.67 -13.56 2.49
C MET A 5 -8.20 -13.50 2.40
N THR A 6 -8.85 -14.64 2.18
CA THR A 6 -10.32 -14.74 2.13
C THR A 6 -10.95 -14.20 3.41
N GLY A 7 -11.83 -13.20 3.27
CA GLY A 7 -12.54 -12.59 4.39
C GLY A 7 -11.71 -11.64 5.26
N LYS A 8 -10.45 -11.33 4.87
CA LYS A 8 -9.59 -10.41 5.62
C LYS A 8 -9.36 -9.12 4.85
N VAL A 9 -9.17 -8.03 5.59
CA VAL A 9 -8.70 -6.78 5.01
C VAL A 9 -7.21 -6.92 4.71
N VAL A 10 -6.82 -6.65 3.46
CA VAL A 10 -5.44 -6.74 3.01
C VAL A 10 -4.87 -5.34 2.87
N VAL A 11 -3.77 -5.07 3.59
CA VAL A 11 -3.03 -3.81 3.55
C VAL A 11 -1.72 -4.02 2.81
N GLY A 12 -1.36 -3.11 1.91
CA GLY A 12 -0.09 -3.19 1.19
C GLY A 12 0.26 -1.89 0.51
N HIS A 13 1.32 -1.92 -0.31
CA HIS A 13 1.78 -0.77 -1.09
C HIS A 13 1.80 -1.17 -2.56
N ALA A 14 0.99 -0.51 -3.40
CA ALA A 14 0.78 -0.87 -4.80
C ALA A 14 0.33 -2.35 -4.98
N ILE A 15 -0.48 -2.84 -4.04
CA ILE A 15 -0.84 -4.27 -3.89
C ILE A 15 -1.61 -4.87 -5.07
N HIS A 16 -2.15 -4.02 -5.94
CA HIS A 16 -2.78 -4.44 -7.19
C HIS A 16 -1.83 -5.24 -8.09
N ASN A 17 -0.52 -4.95 -8.05
CA ASN A 17 0.48 -5.68 -8.81
C ASN A 17 0.64 -7.12 -8.28
N ASP A 18 0.66 -7.29 -6.95
CA ASP A 18 0.72 -8.60 -6.30
C ASP A 18 -0.52 -9.44 -6.60
N PHE A 19 -1.71 -8.82 -6.55
CA PHE A 19 -2.96 -9.47 -6.92
C PHE A 19 -2.95 -9.96 -8.37
N LYS A 20 -2.44 -9.14 -9.29
CA LYS A 20 -2.27 -9.50 -10.70
C LYS A 20 -1.32 -10.69 -10.88
N ALA A 21 -0.17 -10.69 -10.18
CA ALA A 21 0.78 -11.80 -10.22
C ALA A 21 0.17 -13.10 -9.68
N LEU A 22 -0.66 -13.00 -8.64
CA LEU A 22 -1.38 -14.13 -8.05
C LEU A 22 -2.63 -14.55 -8.85
N LYS A 23 -2.96 -13.85 -9.94
CA LYS A 23 -4.21 -14.03 -10.71
C LYS A 23 -5.46 -14.02 -9.81
N TYR A 24 -5.44 -13.15 -8.80
CA TYR A 24 -6.46 -13.06 -7.77
C TYR A 24 -7.10 -11.68 -7.78
N PHE A 25 -8.41 -11.62 -7.56
CA PHE A 25 -9.13 -10.36 -7.38
C PHE A 25 -9.61 -10.25 -5.93
N HIS A 26 -9.16 -9.22 -5.23
CA HIS A 26 -9.59 -8.91 -3.88
C HIS A 26 -10.58 -7.73 -3.89
N PRO A 27 -11.68 -7.78 -3.12
CA PRO A 27 -12.64 -6.68 -3.07
C PRO A 27 -11.99 -5.35 -2.69
N ALA A 28 -12.33 -4.28 -3.40
CA ALA A 28 -11.79 -2.94 -3.12
C ALA A 28 -12.13 -2.46 -1.70
N CYS A 29 -13.32 -2.81 -1.18
CA CYS A 29 -13.73 -2.50 0.20
C CYS A 29 -12.86 -3.18 1.28
N GLN A 30 -12.21 -4.29 0.92
CA GLN A 30 -11.30 -5.04 1.79
C GLN A 30 -9.82 -4.79 1.45
N THR A 31 -9.53 -3.89 0.51
CA THR A 31 -8.16 -3.52 0.13
C THR A 31 -7.80 -2.16 0.70
N ARG A 32 -6.64 -2.05 1.36
CA ARG A 32 -6.08 -0.78 1.84
C ARG A 32 -4.69 -0.57 1.22
N ASP A 33 -4.65 0.14 0.11
CA ASP A 33 -3.40 0.42 -0.62
C ASP A 33 -2.77 1.73 -0.13
N THR A 34 -1.70 1.61 0.65
CA THR A 34 -0.93 2.74 1.20
C THR A 34 -0.33 3.66 0.13
N ALA A 35 -0.10 3.16 -1.09
CA ALA A 35 0.43 3.96 -2.19
C ALA A 35 -0.57 5.00 -2.71
N ARG A 36 -1.86 4.82 -2.42
CA ARG A 36 -2.96 5.67 -2.89
C ARG A 36 -3.62 6.50 -1.78
N ILE A 37 -3.11 6.45 -0.54
CA ILE A 37 -3.70 7.16 0.59
C ILE A 37 -3.10 8.57 0.67
N PRO A 38 -3.86 9.62 0.35
CA PRO A 38 -3.33 10.99 0.31
C PRO A 38 -2.88 11.48 1.70
N LEU A 39 -3.55 10.99 2.75
CA LEU A 39 -3.23 11.32 4.15
C LEU A 39 -1.83 10.84 4.58
N LEU A 40 -1.35 9.72 4.02
CA LEU A 40 0.01 9.24 4.32
C LEU A 40 1.06 10.17 3.70
N ASN A 41 0.83 10.60 2.46
CA ASN A 41 1.72 11.55 1.80
C ASN A 41 1.71 12.91 2.51
N GLN A 42 0.53 13.39 2.90
CA GLN A 42 0.41 14.63 3.68
C GLN A 42 1.19 14.53 5.00
N LYS A 43 1.07 13.42 5.73
CA LYS A 43 1.82 13.18 6.97
C LYS A 43 3.34 13.08 6.74
N ALA A 44 3.74 12.61 5.57
CA ALA A 44 5.14 12.51 5.15
C ALA A 44 5.72 13.85 4.64
N GLY A 45 4.91 14.90 4.46
CA GLY A 45 5.34 16.13 3.80
C GLY A 45 5.64 15.93 2.30
N LEU A 46 4.99 14.94 1.67
CA LEU A 46 5.17 14.57 0.27
C LEU A 46 3.98 15.03 -0.59
N PRO A 47 4.12 15.09 -1.92
CA PRO A 47 3.03 15.45 -2.82
C PRO A 47 1.81 14.54 -2.63
N VAL A 48 0.68 15.12 -2.26
CA VAL A 48 -0.52 14.41 -1.81
C VAL A 48 -1.15 13.54 -2.91
N HIS A 49 -0.95 13.92 -4.18
CA HIS A 49 -1.56 13.28 -5.35
C HIS A 49 -0.59 12.39 -6.13
N GLU A 50 0.65 12.25 -5.64
CA GLU A 50 1.67 11.44 -6.29
C GLU A 50 1.79 10.07 -5.62
N MET A 51 2.01 9.02 -6.40
CA MET A 51 2.36 7.72 -5.84
C MET A 51 3.84 7.75 -5.42
N VAL A 52 4.08 7.85 -4.12
CA VAL A 52 5.44 7.85 -3.56
C VAL A 52 5.91 6.43 -3.30
N SER A 53 7.21 6.18 -3.44
CA SER A 53 7.77 4.86 -3.13
C SER A 53 7.67 4.55 -1.65
N LEU A 54 7.46 3.26 -1.33
CA LEU A 54 7.45 2.77 0.04
C LEU A 54 8.70 3.19 0.82
N LYS A 55 9.88 3.19 0.17
CA LYS A 55 11.15 3.63 0.76
C LYS A 55 11.09 5.07 1.26
N ARG A 56 10.61 6.00 0.42
CA ARG A 56 10.46 7.42 0.78
C ARG A 56 9.44 7.59 1.90
N LEU A 57 8.32 6.86 1.81
CA LEU A 57 7.26 6.94 2.81
C LEU A 57 7.71 6.42 4.19
N ALA A 58 8.40 5.28 4.22
CA ALA A 58 8.97 4.70 5.43
C ALA A 58 10.02 5.62 6.07
N LYS A 59 10.89 6.23 5.25
CA LYS A 59 11.88 7.19 5.74
C LYS A 59 11.23 8.45 6.31
N ALA A 60 10.22 8.99 5.64
CA ALA A 60 9.57 10.23 6.07
C ALA A 60 8.76 10.04 7.37
N ILE A 61 7.90 9.01 7.43
CA ILE A 61 6.96 8.79 8.54
C ILE A 61 7.58 7.99 9.67
N LEU A 62 8.27 6.88 9.36
CA LEU A 62 8.76 5.93 10.36
C LEU A 62 10.22 6.17 10.73
N LYS A 63 10.92 7.09 10.06
CA LYS A 63 12.37 7.33 10.19
C LYS A 63 13.19 6.06 9.98
N LYS A 64 12.71 5.17 9.12
CA LYS A 64 13.37 3.92 8.76
C LYS A 64 13.82 3.95 7.31
N ASP A 65 15.09 3.64 7.09
CA ASP A 65 15.62 3.34 5.77
C ASP A 65 15.41 1.84 5.51
N ILE A 66 14.81 1.50 4.38
CA ILE A 66 14.45 0.12 4.00
C ILE A 66 14.98 -0.16 2.59
N GLN A 67 15.40 -1.41 2.37
CA GLN A 67 16.04 -1.86 1.12
C GLN A 67 15.05 -2.25 0.03
#